data_AF-A0A429X363-F1
#
_entry.id   AF-A0A429X363-F1
#
_cell.length_a   1.000
_cell.length_b   1.000
_cell.length_c   1.000
_cell.angle_alpha   90.00
_cell.angle_beta   90.00
_cell.angle_gamma   90.00
#
_symmetry.space_group_name_H-M   'P 1'
#
loop_
_entity.id
_entity.type
_entity.pdbx_description
1 polymer ?
#
loop_
_entity_poly.entity_id
_entity_poly.type
_entity_poly.pdbx_seq_one_letter_code
_entity_poly.pdbx_strand_id
1 'polypeptide(L)' 'MKDYLREEIEKKREELFEVTKSTSLTSRLALQYSEELDLLLNQYDNIVSHDLQQTAN' A
#
# COMPACT_ATOMS: atom_id res chain seq x y z
N MET A 1 -14.27 -5.23 -1.97
CA MET A 1 -13.09 -5.54 -1.14
C MET A 1 -11.80 -5.06 -1.80
N LYS A 2 -11.56 -5.38 -3.08
CA LYS A 2 -10.45 -4.80 -3.87
C LYS A 2 -10.49 -3.27 -3.98
N ASP A 3 -11.68 -2.68 -4.22
CA ASP A 3 -11.80 -1.23 -4.39
C ASP A 3 -11.48 -0.46 -3.10
N TYR A 4 -11.98 -0.93 -1.96
CA TYR A 4 -11.64 -0.37 -0.65
C TYR A 4 -10.14 -0.40 -0.38
N LEU A 5 -9.48 -1.53 -0.67
CA LEU A 5 -8.05 -1.66 -0.45
C LEU A 5 -7.25 -0.74 -1.38
N ARG A 6 -7.74 -0.53 -2.61
CA ARG A 6 -7.16 0.41 -3.57
C ARG A 6 -7.27 1.86 -3.10
N GLU A 7 -8.40 2.25 -2.52
CA GLU A 7 -8.59 3.58 -1.91
C GLU A 7 -7.62 3.79 -0.74
N GLU A 8 -7.47 2.80 0.14
CA GLU A 8 -6.54 2.88 1.27
C GLU A 8 -5.07 2.96 0.83
N ILE A 9 -4.69 2.24 -0.24
CA ILE A 9 -3.35 2.35 -0.85
C ILE A 9 -3.11 3.76 -1.38
N GLU A 10 -4.07 4.34 -2.09
CA GLU A 10 -3.93 5.69 -2.67
C GLU A 10 -3.77 6.74 -1.55
N LYS A 11 -4.63 6.66 -0.55
CA LYS A 11 -4.58 7.54 0.62
C LYS A 11 -3.24 7.42 1.36
N LYS A 12 -2.77 6.20 1.62
CA LYS A 12 -1.49 5.98 2.30
C LYS A 12 -0.30 6.46 1.46
N ARG A 13 -0.38 6.37 0.13
CA ARG A 13 0.64 6.91 -0.78
C ARG A 13 0.71 8.43 -0.71
N GLU A 14 -0.43 9.12 -0.68
CA GLU A 14 -0.47 10.58 -0.50
C GLU A 14 0.08 10.99 0.87
N GLU A 15 -0.30 10.29 1.93
CA GLU A 15 0.23 10.53 3.28
C GLU A 15 1.76 10.38 3.34
N LEU A 16 2.31 9.30 2.77
CA LEU A 16 3.76 9.08 2.68
C LEU A 16 4.44 10.18 1.84
N PHE A 17 3.80 10.59 0.74
CA PHE A 17 4.33 11.66 -0.11
C PHE A 17 4.40 13.00 0.63
N GLU A 18 3.39 13.35 1.42
CA GLU A 18 3.43 14.56 2.25
C GLU A 18 4.48 14.45 3.37
N VAL A 19 4.58 13.31 4.04
CA VAL A 19 5.59 13.08 5.09
C VAL A 19 7.01 13.20 4.53
N THR A 20 7.26 12.72 3.32
CA THR A 20 8.60 12.78 2.70
C THR A 20 8.96 14.17 2.16
N LYS A 21 7.97 15.07 1.95
CA LYS A 21 8.24 16.49 1.70
C LYS A 21 8.75 17.22 2.93
N SER A 22 8.24 16.88 4.11
CA SER A 22 8.58 17.54 5.37
C SER A 22 9.70 16.86 6.15
N THR A 23 10.07 15.63 5.78
CA THR A 23 10.95 14.77 6.58
C THR A 23 11.89 13.98 5.69
N SER A 24 13.09 13.66 6.19
CA SER A 24 14.01 12.75 5.47
C SER A 24 13.32 11.40 5.22
N LEU A 25 13.60 10.80 4.05
CA LEU A 25 13.16 9.43 3.70
C LEU A 25 13.67 8.37 4.70
N THR A 26 14.74 8.68 5.43
CA THR A 26 15.29 7.82 6.49
C THR A 26 14.69 8.11 7.87
N SER A 27 13.78 9.07 7.98
CA SER A 27 13.09 9.34 9.23
C SER A 27 12.23 8.14 9.59
N ARG A 28 12.16 7.83 10.89
CA ARG A 28 11.32 6.76 11.41
C ARG A 28 9.87 6.89 10.94
N LEU A 29 9.38 8.12 10.82
CA LEU A 29 8.03 8.41 10.33
C LEU A 29 7.86 8.00 8.86
N ALA A 30 8.78 8.42 7.97
CA ALA A 30 8.72 8.03 6.56
C ALA A 30 8.84 6.50 6.37
N LEU A 31 9.70 5.85 7.17
CA LEU A 31 9.83 4.39 7.15
C LEU A 31 8.55 3.68 7.59
N GLN A 32 7.90 4.14 8.68
CA GLN A 32 6.64 3.55 9.14
C GLN A 32 5.53 3.68 8.08
N TYR A 33 5.42 4.84 7.42
CA TYR A 33 4.41 5.03 6.37
C TYR A 33 4.73 4.19 5.12
N SER A 34 6.02 3.96 4.82
CA SER A 34 6.45 3.06 3.76
C SER A 34 6.11 1.59 4.08
N GLU A 35 6.36 1.15 5.31
CA GLU A 35 6.03 -0.21 5.77
C GLU A 35 4.51 -0.46 5.75
N GLU A 36 3.70 0.52 6.17
CA GLU A 36 2.24 0.43 6.10
C GLU A 36 1.73 0.35 4.65
N LEU A 37 2.32 1.14 3.74
CA LEU A 37 1.99 1.10 2.32
C LEU A 37 2.35 -0.26 1.70
N ASP A 38 3.52 -0.79 2.01
CA ASP A 38 3.96 -2.10 1.53
C ASP A 38 3.03 -3.23 2.01
N LEU A 39 2.55 -3.17 3.25
CA LEU A 39 1.57 -4.15 3.76
C LEU A 39 0.26 -4.10 2.99
N LEU A 40 -0.25 -2.91 2.68
CA LEU A 40 -1.48 -2.73 1.90
C LEU A 40 -1.31 -3.23 0.45
N LEU A 41 -0.18 -2.92 -0.18
CA LEU A 41 0.16 -3.41 -1.52
C LEU A 41 0.24 -4.93 -1.55
N ASN A 42 0.93 -5.54 -0.58
CA ASN A 42 1.02 -6.99 -0.46
C ASN A 42 -0.36 -7.64 -0.26
N GLN A 43 -1.25 -7.04 0.52
CA GLN A 43 -2.62 -7.54 0.69
C GLN A 43 -3.40 -7.48 -0.63
N TYR A 44 -3.25 -6.39 -1.39
CA TYR A 44 -3.90 -6.21 -2.67
C TYR A 44 -3.39 -7.21 -3.70
N ASP A 45 -2.08 -7.38 -3.80
CA ASP A 45 -1.44 -8.32 -4.70
C ASP A 45 -1.83 -9.76 -4.37
N ASN A 46 -1.96 -10.13 -3.09
CA ASN A 46 -2.46 -11.45 -2.69
C ASN A 46 -3.92 -11.67 -3.13
N ILE A 47 -4.79 -10.68 -2.95
CA ILE A 47 -6.20 -10.78 -3.36
C ILE A 47 -6.31 -10.84 -4.89
N VAL A 48 -5.53 -10.04 -5.62
CA VAL A 48 -5.50 -10.07 -7.10
C VAL A 48 -4.93 -11.38 -7.62
N SER A 49 -3.82 -11.85 -7.05
CA SER A 49 -3.18 -13.11 -7.43
C SER A 49 -4.08 -14.31 -7.13
N HIS A 50 -4.81 -14.29 -6.01
CA HIS A 50 -5.75 -15.36 -5.68
C HIS A 50 -6.93 -15.40 -6.66
N ASP A 51 -7.52 -14.25 -7.01
CA ASP A 51 -8.60 -14.17 -8.00
C ASP A 51 -8.17 -14.70 -9.38
N LEU A 52 -6.93 -14.42 -9.80
CA LEU A 52 -6.38 -14.90 -11.07
C LEU A 52 -6.20 -16.43 -11.10
N GLN A 53 -5.97 -17.06 -9.94
CA GLN A 53 -5.87 -18.52 -9.83
C GLN A 53 -7.23 -19.24 -9.80
N GLN A 54 -8.33 -18.54 -9.48
CA GLN A 54 -9.67 -19.14 -9.50
C GLN A 54 -10.32 -19.18 -10.88
N THR A 55 -9.88 -18.34 -11.83
CA THR A 55 -10.36 -18.35 -13.22
C THR A 55 -9.70 -19.39 -14.12
N ALA A 56 -8.71 -20.14 -13.60
CA ALA A 56 -7.92 -21.11 -14.37
C ALA A 56 -8.26 -22.60 -14.09
N ASN A 57 -9.33 -22.89 -13.33
CA ASN A 57 -9.80 -24.25 -13.03
C ASN A 57 -11.24 -24.48 -13.48
#